data_AF-A0ABD4W506-F1
#
_entry.id   AF-A0ABD4W506-F1
#
_cell.length_a   1.000
_cell.length_b   1.000
_cell.length_c   1.000
_cell.angle_alpha   90.00
_cell.angle_beta   90.00
_cell.angle_gamma   90.00
#
_symmetry.space_group_name_H-M   'P 1'
#
loop_
_entity.id
_entity.type
_entity.pdbx_description
1 polymer ?
#
loop_
_entity_poly.entity_id
_entity_poly.type
_entity_poly.pdbx_seq_one_letter_code
_entity_poly.pdbx_strand_id
1 'polypeptide(L)'
;MITDTEHMTLMRDAFPLLNDPKILAENLRIWRTDSTKIAYDFIQEGLRDGSITTEYPQEAAELFSLLFNYWLAPNFYPITTLSEFKHRIHCLGLIMDSLGVPLIDHDSDMEDRLAEGFFLLASNPQ
;
A
#
# COMPACT_ATOMS: atom_id res chain seq x y z
N MET A 1 -3.03 -11.52 -11.89
CA MET A 1 -3.78 -10.48 -12.62
C MET A 1 -4.41 -9.58 -11.57
N ILE A 2 -3.76 -8.46 -11.22
CA ILE A 2 -4.20 -7.50 -10.18
C ILE A 2 -5.24 -6.54 -10.78
N THR A 3 -6.19 -7.10 -11.53
CA THR A 3 -7.28 -6.39 -12.21
C THR A 3 -8.45 -7.35 -12.40
N ASP A 4 -8.83 -8.05 -11.32
CA ASP A 4 -10.16 -8.63 -11.29
C ASP A 4 -11.11 -7.51 -10.85
N THR A 5 -11.93 -7.03 -11.80
CA THR A 5 -12.86 -5.91 -11.58
C THR A 5 -13.79 -6.20 -10.41
N GLU A 6 -14.16 -7.47 -10.17
CA GLU A 6 -14.99 -7.87 -9.04
C GLU A 6 -14.27 -7.65 -7.72
N HIS A 7 -13.01 -8.08 -7.61
CA HIS A 7 -12.18 -7.89 -6.42
C HIS A 7 -12.01 -6.40 -6.08
N MET A 8 -11.72 -5.56 -7.08
CA MET A 8 -11.57 -4.12 -6.87
C MET A 8 -12.88 -3.44 -6.47
N THR A 9 -14.01 -3.90 -7.02
CA THR A 9 -15.35 -3.42 -6.65
C THR A 9 -15.68 -3.78 -5.20
N LEU A 10 -15.41 -5.03 -4.79
CA LEU A 10 -15.59 -5.49 -3.42
C LEU A 10 -14.72 -4.68 -2.44
N MET A 11 -13.45 -4.45 -2.79
CA MET A 11 -12.55 -3.65 -1.95
C MET A 11 -13.03 -2.21 -1.83
N ARG A 12 -13.48 -1.58 -2.91
CA ARG A 12 -14.07 -0.22 -2.89
C ARG A 12 -15.26 -0.16 -1.95
N ASP A 13 -16.20 -1.10 -2.06
CA ASP A 13 -17.42 -1.09 -1.26
C ASP A 13 -17.15 -1.39 0.23
N ALA A 14 -16.11 -2.18 0.52
CA ALA A 14 -15.66 -2.47 1.88
C ALA A 14 -14.81 -1.33 2.48
N PHE A 15 -14.19 -0.49 1.67
CA PHE A 15 -13.25 0.54 2.11
C PHE A 15 -13.86 1.52 3.13
N PRO A 16 -15.11 2.02 2.96
CA PRO A 16 -15.78 2.86 3.95
C PRO A 16 -15.99 2.20 5.32
N LEU A 17 -15.94 0.86 5.42
CA LEU A 17 -16.08 0.16 6.70
C LEU A 17 -14.92 0.48 7.66
N LEU A 18 -13.78 0.93 7.15
CA LEU A 18 -12.65 1.41 7.95
C LEU A 18 -12.98 2.68 8.76
N ASN A 19 -14.10 3.35 8.50
CA ASN A 19 -14.60 4.44 9.34
C ASN A 19 -15.18 3.94 10.67
N ASP A 20 -15.55 2.66 10.79
CA ASP A 20 -15.95 2.07 12.07
C ASP A 20 -14.68 1.76 12.91
N PRO A 21 -14.56 2.31 14.13
CA PRO A 21 -13.36 2.11 14.95
C PRO A 21 -13.04 0.65 15.29
N LYS A 22 -14.04 -0.24 15.38
CA LYS A 22 -13.82 -1.66 15.67
C LYS A 22 -13.30 -2.38 14.43
N ILE A 23 -13.85 -2.08 13.26
CA ILE A 23 -13.37 -2.63 12.00
C ILE A 23 -11.96 -2.14 11.70
N LEU A 24 -11.66 -0.86 11.95
CA LEU A 24 -10.32 -0.31 11.83
C LEU A 24 -9.33 -1.02 12.77
N ALA A 25 -9.70 -1.21 14.03
CA ALA A 25 -8.85 -1.90 15.00
C ALA A 25 -8.56 -3.36 14.59
N GLU A 26 -9.56 -4.07 14.05
CA GLU A 26 -9.35 -5.43 13.56
C GLU A 26 -8.47 -5.47 12.31
N ASN A 27 -8.65 -4.53 11.37
CA ASN A 27 -7.78 -4.41 10.20
C ASN A 27 -6.34 -4.09 10.61
N LEU A 28 -6.12 -3.20 11.56
CA LEU A 28 -4.77 -2.91 12.10
C LEU A 28 -4.11 -4.16 12.68
N ARG A 29 -4.89 -5.04 13.34
CA ARG A 29 -4.38 -6.32 13.84
C ARG A 29 -3.91 -7.21 12.69
N ILE A 30 -4.71 -7.33 11.62
CA ILE A 30 -4.37 -8.13 10.43
C ILE A 30 -3.16 -7.54 9.71
N TRP A 31 -3.12 -6.22 9.49
CA TRP A 31 -2.02 -5.56 8.78
C TRP A 31 -0.68 -5.71 9.53
N ARG A 32 -0.72 -5.65 10.87
CA ARG A 32 0.46 -5.89 11.71
C ARG A 32 0.92 -7.36 11.71
N THR A 33 0.03 -8.33 11.48
CA THR A 33 0.41 -9.75 11.49
C THR A 33 0.61 -10.30 10.09
N ASP A 34 -0.48 -10.45 9.36
CA ASP A 34 -0.53 -11.27 8.15
C ASP A 34 0.06 -10.49 6.98
N SER A 35 -0.31 -9.22 6.81
CA SER A 35 0.26 -8.37 5.75
C SER A 35 1.75 -8.13 5.95
N THR A 36 2.17 -7.87 7.19
CA THR A 36 3.60 -7.71 7.53
C THR A 36 4.38 -8.99 7.26
N LYS A 37 3.84 -10.16 7.63
CA LYS A 37 4.48 -11.44 7.35
C LYS A 37 4.63 -11.68 5.84
N ILE A 38 3.57 -11.43 5.07
CA ILE A 38 3.61 -11.57 3.60
C ILE A 38 4.67 -10.65 3.00
N ALA A 39 4.70 -9.37 3.40
CA ALA A 39 5.69 -8.41 2.93
C ALA A 39 7.12 -8.85 3.29
N TYR A 40 7.32 -9.35 4.51
CA TYR A 40 8.60 -9.87 4.95
C TYR A 40 9.06 -11.06 4.12
N ASP A 41 8.17 -12.02 3.84
CA ASP A 41 8.48 -13.19 3.01
C ASP A 41 8.94 -12.77 1.59
N PHE A 42 8.27 -11.78 0.99
CA PHE A 42 8.70 -11.20 -0.30
C PHE A 42 10.05 -10.48 -0.21
N ILE A 43 10.29 -9.72 0.85
CA ILE A 43 11.57 -9.05 1.07
C ILE A 43 12.70 -10.08 1.21
N GLN A 44 12.46 -11.19 1.91
CA GLN A 44 13.43 -12.29 2.02
C GLN A 44 13.70 -12.97 0.68
N GLU A 45 12.69 -13.14 -0.16
CA GLU A 45 12.86 -13.65 -1.52
C GLU A 45 13.73 -12.71 -2.36
N GLY A 46 13.43 -11.40 -2.35
CA GLY A 46 14.21 -10.41 -3.07
C GLY A 46 15.65 -10.24 -2.57
N LEU A 47 15.89 -10.46 -1.26
CA LEU A 47 17.25 -10.52 -0.71
C LEU A 47 18.02 -11.73 -1.26
N ARG A 48 17.34 -12.87 -1.46
CA ARG A 48 17.96 -14.10 -1.97
C ARG A 48 18.29 -14.02 -3.46
N ASP A 49 17.46 -13.35 -4.25
CA ASP A 49 17.70 -13.18 -5.69
C ASP A 49 18.53 -11.91 -6.03
N GLY A 50 18.72 -11.02 -5.05
CA GLY A 50 19.54 -9.81 -5.16
C GLY A 50 18.79 -8.59 -5.69
N SER A 51 17.47 -8.67 -5.89
CA SER A 51 16.63 -7.53 -6.28
C SER A 51 16.38 -6.54 -5.14
N ILE A 52 16.45 -7.01 -3.90
CA ILE A 52 16.36 -6.19 -2.68
C ILE A 52 17.70 -6.23 -1.97
N THR A 53 18.13 -5.08 -1.43
CA THR A 53 19.45 -4.91 -0.80
C THR A 53 19.36 -4.39 0.64
N THR A 54 18.16 -4.41 1.23
CA THR A 54 17.91 -3.87 2.56
C THR A 54 18.69 -4.57 3.66
N GLU A 55 19.27 -3.79 4.58
CA GLU A 55 19.82 -4.28 5.85
C GLU A 55 18.75 -4.38 6.95
N TYR A 56 17.53 -3.91 6.68
CA TYR A 56 16.42 -3.76 7.65
C TYR A 56 15.14 -4.47 7.17
N PRO A 57 15.18 -5.80 6.92
CA PRO A 57 14.06 -6.49 6.28
C PRO A 57 12.78 -6.49 7.12
N GLN A 58 12.90 -6.55 8.44
CA GLN A 58 11.75 -6.55 9.35
C GLN A 58 11.09 -5.17 9.37
N GLU A 59 11.88 -4.11 9.54
CA GLU A 59 11.42 -2.73 9.59
C GLU A 59 10.82 -2.31 8.24
N ALA A 60 11.44 -2.73 7.13
CA ALA A 60 10.91 -2.46 5.80
C ALA A 60 9.53 -3.12 5.59
N ALA A 61 9.34 -4.36 6.06
CA ALA A 61 8.05 -5.04 5.97
C ALA A 61 6.95 -4.35 6.81
N GLU A 62 7.31 -3.90 8.01
CA GLU A 62 6.42 -3.17 8.91
C GLU A 62 6.04 -1.79 8.33
N LEU A 63 7.03 -1.03 7.84
CA LEU A 63 6.82 0.26 7.21
C LEU A 63 5.99 0.14 5.94
N PHE A 64 6.27 -0.85 5.09
CA PHE A 64 5.44 -1.15 3.93
C PHE A 64 3.98 -1.37 4.34
N SER A 65 3.75 -2.24 5.32
CA SER A 65 2.39 -2.58 5.77
C SER A 65 1.65 -1.38 6.36
N LEU A 66 2.33 -0.53 7.12
CA LEU A 66 1.76 0.69 7.70
C LEU A 66 1.48 1.75 6.63
N LEU A 67 2.46 2.06 5.78
CA LEU A 67 2.32 3.11 4.78
C LEU A 67 1.28 2.73 3.72
N PHE A 68 1.31 1.48 3.25
CA PHE A 68 0.42 1.04 2.18
C PHE A 68 -1.03 0.89 2.63
N ASN A 69 -1.29 0.37 3.85
CA ASN A 69 -2.65 0.12 4.31
C ASN A 69 -3.25 1.27 5.11
N TYR A 70 -2.45 1.98 5.91
CA TYR A 70 -2.97 3.02 6.81
C TYR A 70 -2.73 4.44 6.27
N TRP A 71 -1.53 4.74 5.78
CA TRP A 71 -1.21 6.10 5.34
C TRP A 71 -1.85 6.47 4.00
N LEU A 72 -1.98 5.49 3.09
CA LEU A 72 -2.73 5.67 1.85
C LEU A 72 -4.25 5.61 2.05
N ALA A 73 -4.75 5.21 3.23
CA ALA A 73 -6.16 5.26 3.50
C ALA A 73 -6.64 6.72 3.67
N PRO A 74 -7.51 7.24 2.79
CA PRO A 74 -7.99 8.62 2.82
C PRO A 74 -8.70 8.99 4.13
N ASN A 75 -9.21 8.01 4.88
CA ASN A 75 -9.98 8.28 6.09
C ASN A 75 -9.10 8.80 7.24
N PHE A 76 -7.80 8.47 7.25
CA PHE A 76 -6.91 8.89 8.33
C PHE A 76 -6.27 10.25 8.05
N TYR A 77 -5.66 10.40 6.89
CA TYR A 77 -5.22 11.69 6.37
C TYR A 77 -5.91 11.92 5.03
N PRO A 78 -6.94 12.79 4.97
CA PRO A 78 -7.73 13.05 3.78
C PRO A 78 -6.87 13.24 2.53
N ILE A 79 -7.25 12.52 1.48
CA ILE A 79 -6.73 12.67 0.12
C ILE A 79 -7.95 12.97 -0.74
N THR A 80 -7.93 14.11 -1.41
CA THR A 80 -9.10 14.64 -2.14
C THR A 80 -8.90 14.67 -3.64
N THR A 81 -7.66 14.49 -4.11
CA THR A 81 -7.32 14.51 -5.54
C THR A 81 -6.42 13.35 -5.94
N LEU A 82 -6.50 12.96 -7.21
CA LEU A 82 -5.61 11.96 -7.80
C LEU A 82 -4.12 12.38 -7.70
N SER A 83 -3.81 13.66 -7.88
CA SER A 83 -2.42 14.15 -7.76
C SER A 83 -1.87 14.00 -6.35
N GLU A 84 -2.70 14.20 -5.32
CA GLU A 84 -2.28 13.97 -3.93
C GLU A 84 -2.00 12.49 -3.67
N PHE A 85 -2.80 11.57 -4.23
CA PHE A 85 -2.52 10.12 -4.18
C PHE A 85 -1.18 9.80 -4.85
N LYS A 86 -0.97 10.28 -6.08
CA LYS A 86 0.29 10.07 -6.80
C LYS A 86 1.47 10.59 -5.98
N HIS A 87 1.34 11.79 -5.39
CA HIS A 87 2.40 12.37 -4.59
C HIS A 87 2.76 11.52 -3.35
N ARG A 88 1.76 10.94 -2.67
CA ARG A 88 2.01 10.01 -1.55
C ARG A 88 2.64 8.70 -2.01
N ILE A 89 2.18 8.14 -3.13
CA ILE A 89 2.73 6.91 -3.71
C ILE A 89 4.19 7.12 -4.10
N HIS A 90 4.52 8.24 -4.75
CA HIS A 90 5.89 8.63 -5.06
C HIS A 90 6.74 8.72 -3.78
N CYS A 91 6.24 9.41 -2.75
CA CYS A 91 6.93 9.53 -1.47
C CYS A 91 7.13 8.18 -0.76
N LEU A 92 6.14 7.28 -0.81
CA LEU A 92 6.27 5.91 -0.31
C LEU A 92 7.38 5.17 -1.04
N GLY A 93 7.41 5.25 -2.38
CA GLY A 93 8.47 4.67 -3.21
C GLY A 93 9.85 5.14 -2.76
N LEU A 94 10.05 6.46 -2.66
CA LEU A 94 11.32 7.04 -2.19
C LEU A 94 11.74 6.56 -0.79
N ILE A 95 10.80 6.41 0.14
CA ILE A 95 11.08 5.88 1.48
C ILE A 95 11.58 4.44 1.39
N MET A 96 10.90 3.60 0.61
CA MET A 96 11.25 2.18 0.47
C MET A 96 12.56 1.98 -0.30
N ASP A 97 12.79 2.78 -1.35
CA ASP A 97 14.05 2.85 -2.08
C ASP A 97 15.21 3.20 -1.15
N SER A 98 15.02 4.15 -0.23
CA SER A 98 16.04 4.53 0.75
C SER A 98 16.42 3.40 1.71
N LEU A 99 15.50 2.43 1.90
CA LEU A 99 15.74 1.22 2.67
C LEU A 99 16.33 0.08 1.82
N GLY A 100 16.54 0.27 0.51
CA GLY A 100 17.00 -0.78 -0.40
C GLY A 100 15.89 -1.74 -0.85
N VAL A 101 14.63 -1.31 -0.81
CA VAL A 101 13.46 -2.09 -1.26
C VAL A 101 12.79 -1.35 -2.43
N PRO A 102 13.28 -1.53 -3.67
CA PRO A 102 12.74 -0.83 -4.84
C PRO A 102 11.36 -1.38 -5.21
N LEU A 103 10.29 -0.68 -4.78
CA LEU A 103 8.91 -1.11 -5.00
C LEU A 103 8.29 -0.56 -6.27
N ILE A 104 8.70 0.64 -6.68
CA ILE A 104 8.06 1.41 -7.74
C ILE A 104 9.11 1.75 -8.77
N ASP A 105 8.86 1.36 -10.02
CA ASP A 105 9.65 1.85 -11.14
C ASP A 105 9.20 3.29 -11.45
N HIS A 106 9.98 4.25 -10.95
CA HIS A 106 9.72 5.69 -11.08
C HIS A 106 9.82 6.21 -12.52
N ASP A 107 10.45 5.48 -13.43
CA ASP A 107 10.56 5.84 -14.85
C ASP A 107 9.41 5.28 -15.69
N SER A 108 8.46 4.58 -15.05
CA SER A 108 7.28 3.95 -15.68
C SER A 108 5.96 4.66 -15.34
N ASP A 109 4.84 4.17 -15.88
CA ASP A 109 3.48 4.64 -15.54
C ASP A 109 2.93 4.03 -14.23
N MET A 110 3.76 3.31 -13.48
CA MET A 110 3.33 2.55 -12.29
C MET A 110 2.74 3.45 -11.21
N GLU A 111 3.32 4.63 -10.98
CA GLU A 111 2.78 5.60 -10.00
C GLU A 111 1.39 6.10 -10.38
N ASP A 112 1.18 6.41 -11.66
CA ASP A 112 -0.11 6.87 -12.18
C ASP A 112 -1.16 5.77 -12.00
N ARG A 113 -0.83 4.54 -12.38
CA ARG A 113 -1.74 3.39 -12.26
C ARG A 113 -2.08 3.05 -10.81
N LEU A 114 -1.11 3.11 -9.90
CA LEU A 114 -1.35 2.93 -8.47
C LEU A 114 -2.24 4.05 -7.93
N ALA A 115 -1.98 5.31 -8.29
CA ALA A 115 -2.77 6.44 -7.86
C ALA A 115 -4.23 6.31 -8.32
N GLU A 116 -4.45 5.93 -9.57
CA GLU A 116 -5.79 5.68 -10.12
C GLU A 116 -6.50 4.55 -9.37
N GLY A 117 -5.82 3.43 -9.14
CA GLY A 117 -6.38 2.29 -8.40
C GLY A 117 -6.81 2.67 -6.98
N PHE A 118 -5.94 3.34 -6.23
CA PHE A 118 -6.24 3.80 -4.88
C PHE A 118 -7.32 4.88 -4.85
N PHE A 119 -7.32 5.81 -5.81
CA PHE A 119 -8.34 6.83 -5.91
C PHE A 119 -9.72 6.23 -6.21
N LEU A 120 -9.79 5.18 -7.04
CA LEU A 120 -11.02 4.44 -7.29
C LEU A 120 -11.53 3.70 -6.04
N LEU A 121 -10.64 3.13 -5.22
CA LEU A 121 -11.01 2.51 -3.93
C LEU A 121 -11.54 3.54 -2.92
N ALA A 122 -10.97 4.74 -2.92
CA ALA A 122 -11.30 5.84 -2.03
C ALA A 122 -12.59 6.60 -2.42
N SER A 123 -12.99 6.50 -3.68
CA SER A 123 -14.16 7.23 -4.20
C SER A 123 -15.45 6.48 -3.87
N ASN A 124 -16.43 7.19 -3.28
CA ASN A 124 -17.75 6.62 -3.05
C ASN A 124 -18.38 6.16 -4.39
N PRO A 125 -19.12 5.04 -4.42
CA PRO A 125 -19.99 4.74 -5.55
C PRO A 125 -21.00 5.88 -5.71
N GLN A 126 -21.15 6.37 -6.95
CA GLN A 126 -22.26 7.25 -7.32
C GLN A 126 -23.59 6.50 -7.23
#